data_AF-A0A1I1RX27-F1
#
_entry.id   AF-A0A1I1RX27-F1
#
_cell.length_a   1.000
_cell.length_b   1.000
_cell.length_c   1.000
_cell.angle_alpha   90.00
_cell.angle_beta   90.00
_cell.angle_gamma   90.00
#
_symmetry.space_group_name_H-M   'P 1'
#
loop_
_entity.id
_entity.type
_entity.pdbx_description
1 polymer ?
#
loop_
_entity_poly.entity_id
_entity_poly.type
_entity_poly.pdbx_seq_one_letter_code
_entity_poly.pdbx_strand_id
1 'polypeptide(L)'
;MEDWEYNELTEAVKEMYDNMLNKDRGYKYATARTFYEFETVCNEGKTENVLVHLAMGEIIVTHPKVFVGVVDAIKKELGSIDRKELEKELLSEEVENLLTRINNVNHKLNNVLLDYDPNADNYDTMSR
;
A
#
# COMPACT_ATOMS: atom_id res chain seq x y z
N MET A 1 -15.96 -2.26 -9.56
CA MET A 1 -14.96 -3.33 -9.45
C MET A 1 -15.68 -4.65 -9.57
N GLU A 2 -15.12 -5.64 -10.27
CA GLU A 2 -15.85 -6.88 -10.61
C GLU A 2 -15.90 -7.87 -9.42
N ASP A 3 -14.80 -7.98 -8.67
CA ASP A 3 -14.64 -9.01 -7.64
C ASP A 3 -14.51 -8.45 -6.20
N TRP A 4 -14.51 -7.13 -6.04
CA TRP A 4 -14.22 -6.47 -4.77
C TRP A 4 -15.09 -5.25 -4.51
N GLU A 5 -15.51 -5.07 -3.26
CA GLU A 5 -16.03 -3.78 -2.78
C GLU A 5 -14.89 -2.86 -2.30
N TYR A 6 -15.12 -1.54 -2.34
CA TYR A 6 -14.10 -0.52 -2.00
C TYR A 6 -13.45 -0.75 -0.63
N ASN A 7 -14.27 -0.96 0.41
CA ASN A 7 -13.75 -1.19 1.75
C ASN A 7 -13.15 -2.59 1.88
N GLU A 8 -13.79 -3.60 1.27
CA GLU A 8 -13.39 -5.00 1.34
C GLU A 8 -11.94 -5.20 0.88
N LEU A 9 -11.56 -4.65 -0.29
CA LEU A 9 -10.20 -4.80 -0.79
C LEU A 9 -9.18 -4.11 0.14
N THR A 10 -9.49 -2.91 0.64
CA THR A 10 -8.55 -2.21 1.53
C THR A 10 -8.41 -2.88 2.90
N GLU A 11 -9.47 -3.52 3.40
CA GLU A 11 -9.44 -4.32 4.62
C GLU A 11 -8.67 -5.62 4.41
N ALA A 12 -8.89 -6.32 3.29
CA ALA A 12 -8.17 -7.54 2.94
C ALA A 12 -6.65 -7.32 2.85
N VAL A 13 -6.20 -6.20 2.28
CA VAL A 13 -4.77 -5.83 2.23
C VAL A 13 -4.20 -5.64 3.64
N LYS A 14 -4.93 -4.96 4.52
CA LYS A 14 -4.52 -4.72 5.92
C LYS A 14 -4.44 -6.03 6.71
N GLU A 15 -5.46 -6.88 6.60
CA GLU A 15 -5.48 -8.19 7.25
C GLU A 15 -4.32 -9.07 6.76
N MET A 16 -4.08 -9.12 5.45
CA MET A 16 -2.96 -9.88 4.89
C MET A 16 -1.62 -9.36 5.40
N TYR A 17 -1.45 -8.03 5.44
CA TYR A 17 -0.24 -7.42 6.00
C TYR A 17 -0.02 -7.79 7.47
N ASP A 18 -1.04 -7.66 8.30
CA ASP A 18 -0.97 -8.02 9.73
C ASP A 18 -0.64 -9.51 9.90
N ASN A 19 -1.26 -10.37 9.11
CA ASN A 19 -0.96 -11.81 9.07
C ASN A 19 0.51 -12.09 8.71
N MET A 20 1.11 -11.31 7.80
CA MET A 20 2.52 -11.46 7.44
C MET A 20 3.45 -10.85 8.49
N LEU A 21 3.08 -9.74 9.11
CA LEU A 21 3.84 -9.11 10.19
C LEU A 21 3.90 -10.01 11.43
N ASN A 22 2.80 -10.69 11.75
CA ASN A 22 2.70 -11.66 12.85
C ASN A 22 3.60 -12.91 12.66
N LYS A 23 4.23 -13.09 11.49
CA LYS A 23 5.24 -14.14 11.26
C LYS A 23 6.63 -13.76 11.78
N ASP A 24 6.78 -12.57 12.36
CA ASP A 24 8.00 -12.07 12.99
C ASP A 24 9.23 -12.09 12.05
N ARG A 25 9.03 -11.61 10.82
CA ARG A 25 10.07 -11.48 9.78
C ARG A 25 10.35 -10.02 9.39
N GLY A 26 9.80 -9.09 10.16
CA GLY A 26 9.95 -7.66 9.97
C GLY A 26 9.10 -7.04 8.85
N TYR A 27 9.08 -5.71 8.84
CA TYR A 27 8.23 -4.91 7.95
C TYR A 27 8.51 -5.13 6.46
N LYS A 28 9.78 -5.27 6.05
CA LYS A 28 10.12 -5.52 4.64
C LYS A 28 9.51 -6.81 4.12
N TYR A 29 9.60 -7.90 4.90
CA TYR A 29 8.99 -9.17 4.55
C TYR A 29 7.46 -9.04 4.44
N ALA A 30 6.83 -8.42 5.43
CA ALA A 30 5.37 -8.24 5.43
C ALA A 30 4.92 -7.43 4.21
N THR A 31 5.59 -6.30 3.93
CA THR A 31 5.31 -5.46 2.77
C THR A 31 5.46 -6.22 1.45
N ALA A 32 6.60 -6.89 1.24
CA ALA A 32 6.85 -7.61 -0.01
C ALA A 32 5.87 -8.76 -0.20
N ARG A 33 5.55 -9.49 0.88
CA ARG A 33 4.65 -10.65 0.79
C ARG A 33 3.20 -10.22 0.59
N THR A 34 2.76 -9.11 1.15
CA THR A 34 1.42 -8.55 0.88
C THR A 34 1.31 -8.09 -0.57
N PHE A 35 2.28 -7.33 -1.09
CA PHE A 35 2.26 -6.96 -2.52
C PHE A 35 2.21 -8.17 -3.45
N TYR A 36 2.99 -9.21 -3.15
CA TYR A 36 2.97 -10.45 -3.91
C TYR A 36 1.59 -11.12 -3.91
N GLU A 37 0.89 -11.12 -2.78
CA GLU A 37 -0.44 -11.74 -2.67
C GLU A 37 -1.50 -11.03 -3.52
N PHE A 38 -1.38 -9.70 -3.65
CA PHE A 38 -2.31 -8.87 -4.42
C PHE A 38 -1.81 -8.54 -5.84
N GLU A 39 -0.74 -9.19 -6.32
CA GLU A 39 -0.16 -8.91 -7.64
C GLU A 39 -1.18 -9.13 -8.76
N THR A 40 -1.92 -10.24 -8.73
CA THR A 40 -2.97 -10.53 -9.73
C THR A 40 -4.08 -9.47 -9.70
N VAL A 41 -4.56 -9.12 -8.50
CA VAL A 41 -5.60 -8.09 -8.30
C VAL A 41 -5.16 -6.74 -8.87
N CYS A 42 -3.90 -6.35 -8.67
CA CYS A 42 -3.35 -5.13 -9.23
C CYS A 42 -3.22 -5.18 -10.77
N ASN A 43 -2.92 -6.35 -11.33
CA ASN A 43 -2.73 -6.52 -12.76
C ASN A 43 -4.05 -6.55 -13.55
N GLU A 44 -5.14 -7.00 -12.92
CA GLU A 44 -6.44 -7.16 -13.56
C GLU A 44 -7.28 -5.88 -13.50
N GLY A 45 -7.11 -5.04 -12.46
CA GLY A 45 -7.94 -3.88 -12.22
C GLY A 45 -7.17 -2.60 -11.89
N LYS A 46 -7.45 -1.49 -12.58
CA LYS A 46 -6.77 -0.21 -12.34
C LYS A 46 -7.20 0.43 -11.02
N THR A 47 -8.49 0.37 -10.69
CA THR A 47 -9.00 0.89 -9.42
C THR A 47 -8.48 0.04 -8.28
N GLU A 48 -8.51 -1.27 -8.44
CA GLU A 48 -7.99 -2.26 -7.50
C GLU A 48 -6.50 -2.03 -7.23
N ASN A 49 -5.69 -1.82 -8.27
CA ASN A 49 -4.28 -1.46 -8.15
C ASN A 49 -4.09 -0.20 -7.29
N VAL A 50 -4.88 0.85 -7.52
CA VAL A 50 -4.84 2.09 -6.71
C VAL A 50 -5.24 1.83 -5.26
N LEU A 51 -6.28 1.02 -5.00
CA LEU A 51 -6.73 0.69 -3.65
C LEU A 51 -5.70 -0.14 -2.87
N VAL A 52 -5.06 -1.11 -3.51
CA VAL A 52 -3.97 -1.89 -2.90
C VAL A 52 -2.79 -0.98 -2.56
N HIS A 53 -2.34 -0.13 -3.49
CA HIS A 53 -1.26 0.81 -3.23
C HIS A 53 -1.61 1.85 -2.17
N LEU A 54 -2.88 2.27 -2.09
CA LEU A 54 -3.35 3.14 -1.02
C LEU A 54 -3.25 2.44 0.33
N ALA A 55 -3.82 1.25 0.47
CA ALA A 55 -3.82 0.51 1.73
C ALA A 55 -2.38 0.21 2.19
N MET A 56 -1.51 -0.18 1.26
CA MET A 56 -0.08 -0.34 1.53
C MET A 56 0.57 0.98 1.94
N GLY A 57 0.23 2.10 1.29
CA GLY A 57 0.66 3.44 1.66
C GLY A 57 0.26 3.86 3.06
N GLU A 58 -0.98 3.57 3.47
CA GLU A 58 -1.47 3.82 4.83
C GLU A 58 -0.72 3.02 5.90
N ILE A 59 -0.30 1.80 5.56
CA ILE A 59 0.48 0.93 6.43
C ILE A 59 1.92 1.44 6.55
N ILE A 60 2.63 1.60 5.43
CA ILE A 60 4.08 1.83 5.44
C ILE A 60 4.47 3.18 6.05
N VAL A 61 3.60 4.18 6.02
CA VAL A 61 3.86 5.48 6.67
C VAL A 61 3.90 5.39 8.20
N THR A 62 3.52 4.25 8.77
CA THR A 62 3.62 3.99 10.22
C THR A 62 4.94 3.32 10.60
N HIS A 63 5.74 2.87 9.64
CA HIS A 63 7.00 2.18 9.91
C HIS A 63 8.10 3.15 10.36
N PRO A 64 9.04 2.72 11.21
CA PRO A 64 10.18 3.55 11.61
C PRO A 64 11.13 3.85 10.44
N LYS A 65 11.17 2.97 9.42
CA LYS A 65 11.98 3.11 8.21
C LYS A 65 11.32 2.35 7.07
N VAL A 66 11.36 2.89 5.85
CA VAL A 66 10.69 2.30 4.67
C VAL A 66 11.65 2.18 3.50
N PHE A 67 11.65 1.02 2.83
CA PHE A 67 12.45 0.83 1.62
C PHE A 67 12.04 1.80 0.51
N VAL A 68 13.02 2.50 -0.07
CA VAL A 68 12.80 3.55 -1.08
C VAL A 68 12.00 3.04 -2.28
N GLY A 69 12.27 1.82 -2.74
CA GLY A 69 11.54 1.24 -3.87
C GLY A 69 10.05 1.05 -3.61
N VAL A 70 9.64 0.81 -2.36
CA VAL A 70 8.22 0.72 -1.99
C VAL A 70 7.58 2.11 -2.03
N VAL A 71 8.28 3.13 -1.52
CA VAL A 71 7.79 4.52 -1.56
C VAL A 71 7.62 4.97 -3.01
N ASP A 72 8.59 4.67 -3.88
CA ASP A 72 8.55 5.05 -5.29
C ASP A 72 7.41 4.33 -6.03
N ALA A 73 7.20 3.04 -5.77
CA ALA A 73 6.10 2.28 -6.35
C ALA A 73 4.74 2.87 -5.95
N ILE A 74 4.52 3.12 -4.66
CA ILE A 74 3.26 3.70 -4.17
C ILE A 74 3.04 5.10 -4.74
N LYS A 75 4.05 5.97 -4.73
CA LYS A 75 3.93 7.32 -5.31
C LYS A 75 3.60 7.30 -6.80
N LYS A 76 4.21 6.38 -7.55
CA LYS A 76 3.95 6.23 -8.99
C LYS A 76 2.49 5.86 -9.24
N GLU A 77 1.99 4.84 -8.57
CA GLU A 77 0.61 4.36 -8.80
C GLU A 77 -0.42 5.36 -8.27
N LEU A 78 -0.22 5.94 -7.08
CA LEU A 78 -1.13 6.96 -6.54
C LEU A 78 -1.07 8.30 -7.29
N GLY A 79 0.02 8.57 -8.01
CA GLY A 79 0.18 9.76 -8.86
C GLY A 79 -0.45 9.62 -10.26
N SER A 80 -0.81 8.40 -10.66
CA SER A 80 -1.31 8.08 -12.02
C SER A 80 -2.84 8.03 -12.10
N ILE A 81 -3.52 8.59 -11.10
CA ILE A 81 -4.97 8.46 -10.94
C ILE A 81 -5.72 9.37 -11.91
N ASP A 82 -6.71 8.79 -12.58
CA ASP A 82 -7.73 9.52 -13.32
C ASP A 82 -9.09 9.39 -12.60
N ARG A 83 -9.58 10.53 -12.09
CA ARG A 83 -10.89 10.61 -11.42
C ARG A 83 -12.01 10.05 -12.28
N LYS A 84 -12.00 10.29 -13.60
CA LYS A 84 -13.07 9.82 -14.49
C LYS A 84 -13.04 8.31 -14.64
N GLU A 85 -11.88 7.68 -14.53
CA GLU A 85 -11.78 6.22 -14.52
C GLU A 85 -12.31 5.66 -13.20
N LEU A 86 -11.97 6.28 -12.06
CA LEU A 86 -12.50 5.88 -10.75
C LEU A 86 -14.03 5.97 -10.68
N GLU A 87 -14.61 7.05 -11.20
CA GLU A 87 -16.07 7.27 -11.20
C GLU A 87 -16.86 6.26 -12.08
N LYS A 88 -16.18 5.43 -12.88
CA LYS A 88 -16.83 4.31 -13.60
C LYS A 88 -17.07 3.10 -12.71
N GLU A 89 -16.29 2.96 -11.64
CA GLU A 89 -16.24 1.75 -10.82
C GLU A 89 -16.59 1.97 -9.35
N LEU A 90 -16.53 3.22 -8.89
CA LEU A 90 -16.77 3.63 -7.50
C LEU A 90 -17.90 4.67 -7.42
N LEU A 91 -18.58 4.70 -6.28
CA LEU A 91 -19.52 5.75 -5.94
C LEU A 91 -18.78 7.08 -5.73
N SER A 92 -19.44 8.21 -6.00
CA SER A 92 -18.82 9.53 -5.84
C SER A 92 -18.28 9.77 -4.42
N GLU A 93 -18.96 9.25 -3.39
CA GLU A 93 -18.49 9.35 -2.00
C GLU A 93 -17.22 8.54 -1.74
N GLU A 94 -17.08 7.37 -2.37
CA GLU A 94 -15.89 6.53 -2.30
C GLU A 94 -14.72 7.17 -3.04
N VAL A 95 -14.96 7.79 -4.19
CA VAL A 95 -13.95 8.55 -4.94
C VAL A 95 -13.42 9.72 -4.10
N GLU A 96 -14.28 10.51 -3.48
CA GLU A 96 -13.85 11.63 -2.62
C GLU A 96 -13.11 11.14 -1.37
N ASN A 97 -13.56 10.02 -0.78
CA ASN A 97 -12.87 9.37 0.33
C ASN A 97 -11.47 8.88 -0.09
N LEU A 98 -11.37 8.19 -1.23
CA LEU A 98 -10.14 7.69 -1.83
C LEU A 98 -9.15 8.82 -2.06
N LEU A 99 -9.55 9.89 -2.76
CA LEU A 99 -8.68 11.03 -3.05
C LEU A 99 -8.18 11.73 -1.77
N THR A 100 -9.03 11.83 -0.74
CA THR A 100 -8.64 12.36 0.57
C THR A 100 -7.57 11.50 1.23
N ARG A 101 -7.74 10.17 1.23
CA ARG A 101 -6.78 9.22 1.79
C ARG A 101 -5.45 9.24 1.04
N ILE A 102 -5.48 9.32 -0.29
CA ILE A 102 -4.29 9.45 -1.14
C ILE A 102 -3.49 10.71 -0.81
N ASN A 103 -4.16 11.85 -0.69
CA ASN A 103 -3.49 13.11 -0.35
C ASN A 103 -2.79 13.01 1.01
N ASN A 104 -3.43 12.37 1.99
CA ASN A 104 -2.86 12.14 3.31
C ASN A 104 -1.63 11.20 3.25
N VAL A 105 -1.73 10.11 2.49
CA VAL A 105 -0.61 9.17 2.28
C VAL A 105 0.55 9.88 1.60
N ASN A 106 0.32 10.58 0.49
CA ASN A 106 1.36 11.31 -0.23
C ASN A 106 2.06 12.35 0.64
N HIS A 107 1.30 13.08 1.48
CA HIS A 107 1.88 14.01 2.44
C HIS A 107 2.80 13.30 3.45
N LYS A 108 2.36 12.17 4.01
CA LYS A 108 3.15 11.39 4.98
C LYS A 108 4.39 10.75 4.33
N LEU A 109 4.27 10.22 3.11
CA LEU A 109 5.38 9.61 2.36
C LEU A 109 6.52 10.58 2.06
N ASN A 110 6.27 11.90 2.06
CA ASN A 110 7.34 12.89 1.92
C ASN A 110 8.19 13.06 3.19
N ASN A 111 7.76 12.49 4.32
CA ASN A 111 8.38 12.66 5.63
C ASN A 111 8.88 11.35 6.25
N VAL A 112 8.73 10.21 5.57
CA VAL A 112 9.21 8.91 6.09
C VAL A 112 10.74 8.84 6.06
N LEU A 113 11.33 8.11 7.01
CA LEU A 113 12.75 7.80 6.95
C LEU A 113 12.99 6.71 5.89
N LEU A 114 13.75 7.07 4.85
CA LEU A 114 14.03 6.17 3.73
C LEU A 114 15.14 5.18 4.06
N ASP A 115 14.94 3.97 3.55
CA ASP A 115 15.92 2.89 3.55
C ASP A 115 16.35 2.55 2.13
N TYR A 116 17.66 2.63 1.91
CA TYR A 116 18.28 2.35 0.62
C TYR A 116 18.90 0.96 0.56
N ASP A 117 18.97 0.23 1.69
CA ASP A 117 19.48 -1.14 1.70
C ASP A 117 18.41 -2.11 1.15
N PRO A 118 18.66 -2.77 0.01
CA PRO A 118 17.73 -3.76 -0.52
C PRO A 118 17.74 -5.06 0.32
N ASN A 119 18.73 -5.29 1.18
CA ASN A 119 18.83 -6.52 1.97
C ASN A 119 17.85 -6.48 3.15
N ALA A 120 17.16 -7.60 3.36
CA ALA A 120 16.24 -7.78 4.49
C ALA A 120 16.94 -8.29 5.76
N ASP A 121 18.14 -8.86 5.63
CA ASP A 121 18.80 -9.64 6.70
C ASP A 121 19.49 -8.78 7.78
N ASN A 122 19.62 -7.46 7.58
CA ASN A 122 20.37 -6.59 8.49
C ASN A 122 19.53 -5.98 9.63
N TYR A 123 18.24 -6.31 9.75
CA TYR A 123 17.32 -5.63 10.69
C TYR A 123 17.15 -6.35 12.03
N ASP A 124 17.75 -7.54 12.19
CA ASP A 124 17.57 -8.38 13.38
C ASP A 124 18.60 -8.12 14.50
N THR A 125 19.24 -6.94 14.53
CA THR A 125 20.27 -6.61 15.54
C THR A 125 20.01 -5.36 16.37
N MET A 126 18.76 -4.92 16.50
CA MET A 126 18.39 -3.92 17.51
C MET A 126 17.06 -4.23 18.21
N SER A 127 17.07 -5.21 19.12
CA SER A 127 16.98 -5.00 20.57
C SER A 127 16.35 -6.23 21.25
N ARG A 128 17.19 -7.01 21.94
CA ARG A 128 16.78 -7.70 23.17
C ARG A 128 16.73 -6.69 24.32
#